data_AF-A0A1T5CU32-F1
#
_entry.id   AF-A0A1T5CU32-F1
#
_cell.length_a   1.000
_cell.length_b   1.000
_cell.length_c   1.000
_cell.angle_alpha   90.00
_cell.angle_beta   90.00
_cell.angle_gamma   90.00
#
_symmetry.space_group_name_H-M   'P 1'
#
loop_
_entity.id
_entity.type
_entity.pdbx_description
1 polymer ?
#
loop_
_entity_poly.entity_id
_entity_poly.type
_entity_poly.pdbx_seq_one_letter_code
_entity_poly.pdbx_strand_id
1 'polypeptide(L)' 'MSNKFNRPQRIVANIYADGEFDHVQPDEIHDVGDTLFTFLMIELSEDEGCDDAEEAARRVRVAINELVAVEEALL' A
#
# COMPACT_ATOMS: atom_id res chain seq x y z
N MET A 1 12.00 -11.20 7.79
CA MET A 1 11.46 -10.06 7.02
C MET A 1 12.48 -9.70 5.96
N SER A 2 12.02 -9.54 4.71
CA SER A 2 12.85 -9.04 3.62
C SER A 2 13.22 -7.59 3.91
N ASN A 3 14.50 -7.22 3.81
CA ASN A 3 14.94 -5.83 3.94
C ASN A 3 14.68 -5.01 2.65
N LYS A 4 13.75 -5.46 1.79
CA LYS A 4 13.40 -4.79 0.54
C LYS A 4 11.92 -4.92 0.25
N PHE A 5 11.32 -3.83 -0.21
CA PHE A 5 9.99 -3.83 -0.78
C PHE A 5 9.91 -4.73 -2.01
N ASN A 6 8.82 -5.49 -2.10
CA ASN A 6 8.47 -6.26 -3.28
C ASN A 6 8.03 -5.32 -4.43
N ARG A 7 7.70 -5.88 -5.59
CA ARG A 7 7.35 -5.07 -6.76
C ARG A 7 6.10 -4.18 -6.54
N PRO A 8 4.97 -4.69 -6.04
CA PRO A 8 3.81 -3.87 -5.70
C PRO A 8 4.12 -2.71 -4.74
N GLN A 9 4.82 -2.99 -3.64
CA GLN A 9 5.20 -1.99 -2.64
C GLN A 9 6.07 -0.87 -3.25
N ARG A 10 7.03 -1.22 -4.13
CA ARG A 10 7.82 -0.21 -4.86
C ARG A 10 6.96 0.66 -5.78
N ILE A 11 5.94 0.08 -6.43
CA ILE A 11 5.03 0.84 -7.29
C ILE A 11 4.24 1.84 -6.43
N VAL A 12 3.75 1.44 -5.27
CA VAL A 12 3.03 2.35 -4.35
C VAL A 12 3.95 3.48 -3.90
N ALA A 13 5.16 3.19 -3.41
CA ALA A 13 6.12 4.20 -2.98
C ALA A 13 6.47 5.24 -4.07
N ASN A 14 6.51 4.82 -5.33
CA ASN A 14 6.81 5.68 -6.48
C ASN A 14 5.63 6.54 -6.97
N ILE A 15 4.39 6.19 -6.65
CA ILE A 15 3.19 6.83 -7.23
C ILE A 15 2.36 7.56 -6.16
N TYR A 16 2.23 6.99 -4.97
CA TYR A 16 1.44 7.56 -3.90
C TYR A 16 2.02 8.92 -3.49
N ALA A 17 1.14 9.92 -3.29
CA ALA A 17 1.52 11.29 -2.95
C ALA A 17 2.62 11.86 -3.88
N ASP A 18 2.47 11.63 -5.20
CA ASP A 18 3.44 12.06 -6.22
C ASP A 18 4.88 11.55 -5.97
N GLY A 19 5.00 10.38 -5.34
CA GLY A 19 6.30 9.74 -5.07
C GLY A 19 7.00 10.25 -3.80
N GLU A 20 6.28 10.93 -2.90
CA GLU A 20 6.82 11.41 -1.62
C GLU A 20 7.59 10.32 -0.85
N PHE A 21 7.15 9.06 -0.96
CA PHE A 21 7.67 7.94 -0.18
C PHE A 21 8.67 7.04 -0.94
N ASP A 22 9.18 7.40 -2.12
CA ASP A 22 10.14 6.56 -2.88
C ASP A 22 11.46 6.30 -2.12
N HIS A 23 11.78 7.17 -1.17
CA HIS A 23 12.98 7.05 -0.33
C HIS A 23 12.82 6.13 0.88
N VAL A 24 11.58 5.81 1.26
CA VAL A 24 11.25 5.04 2.48
C VAL A 24 11.77 3.60 2.37
N GLN A 25 12.33 3.10 3.46
CA GLN A 25 12.76 1.71 3.60
C GLN A 25 11.72 0.86 4.35
N PRO A 26 11.71 -0.48 4.16
CA PRO A 26 10.73 -1.35 4.81
C PRO A 26 10.69 -1.26 6.34
N ASP A 27 11.83 -1.01 6.99
CA ASP A 27 11.94 -0.85 8.44
C ASP A 27 11.40 0.50 8.95
N GLU A 28 11.24 1.48 8.06
CA GLU A 28 10.73 2.81 8.38
C GLU A 28 9.22 2.93 8.18
N ILE A 29 8.55 1.88 7.68
CA ILE A 29 7.16 1.97 7.21
C ILE A 29 6.17 2.41 8.29
N HIS A 30 6.46 2.09 9.56
CA HIS A 30 5.63 2.48 10.70
C HIS A 30 5.90 3.91 11.20
N ASP A 31 6.99 4.54 10.75
CA ASP A 31 7.45 5.87 11.19
C ASP A 31 7.10 7.00 10.20
N VAL A 32 6.56 6.67 9.02
CA VAL A 32 6.22 7.65 7.95
C VAL A 32 5.01 8.54 8.26
N GLY A 33 4.18 8.18 9.25
CA GLY A 33 3.05 8.99 9.72
C GLY A 33 1.80 8.98 8.83
N ASP A 34 1.89 8.58 7.56
CA ASP A 34 0.72 8.37 6.69
C ASP A 34 0.17 6.94 6.88
N THR A 35 -0.98 6.85 7.53
CA THR A 35 -1.63 5.57 7.84
C THR A 35 -2.22 4.87 6.62
N LEU A 36 -2.63 5.62 5.58
CA LEU A 36 -3.18 5.01 4.36
C LEU A 36 -2.06 4.44 3.50
N PHE A 37 -0.95 5.16 3.37
CA PHE A 37 0.27 4.64 2.76
C PHE A 37 0.76 3.39 3.50
N THR A 38 0.87 3.46 4.84
CA THR A 38 1.28 2.33 5.68
C THR A 38 0.38 1.11 5.46
N PHE A 39 -0.94 1.31 5.44
CA PHE A 39 -1.91 0.25 5.14
C PHE A 39 -1.65 -0.41 3.77
N LEU A 40 -1.50 0.39 2.71
CA LEU A 40 -1.23 -0.13 1.36
C LEU A 40 0.07 -0.93 1.31
N MET A 41 1.11 -0.49 2.02
CA MET A 41 2.41 -1.15 2.04
C MET A 41 2.37 -2.48 2.79
N ILE A 42 1.57 -2.57 3.86
CA ILE A 42 1.33 -3.83 4.59
C ILE A 42 0.53 -4.80 3.73
N GLU A 43 -0.62 -4.35 3.21
CA GLU A 43 -1.58 -5.17 2.45
C GLU A 43 -0.96 -5.79 1.19
N LEU A 44 0.00 -5.10 0.58
CA LEU A 44 0.70 -5.56 -0.62
C LEU A 44 2.01 -6.28 -0.33
N SER A 45 2.31 -6.58 0.93
CA SER A 45 3.51 -7.32 1.31
C SER A 45 3.40 -8.81 0.98
N GLU A 46 4.54 -9.46 0.73
CA GLU A 46 4.60 -10.92 0.62
C GLU A 46 4.21 -11.60 1.95
N ASP A 47 4.45 -10.92 3.08
CA ASP A 47 4.09 -11.44 4.41
C ASP A 47 2.56 -11.51 4.60
N GLU A 48 1.79 -10.68 3.90
CA GLU A 48 0.32 -10.73 3.83
C GLU A 48 -0.21 -11.66 2.72
N GLY A 49 0.67 -12.43 2.07
CA GLY A 49 0.30 -13.36 0.98
C GLY A 49 -0.08 -12.64 -0.32
N CYS A 50 0.46 -11.43 -0.55
CA CYS A 50 0.31 -10.73 -1.82
C CYS A 50 1.44 -11.14 -2.78
N ASP A 51 1.30 -12.33 -3.37
CA ASP A 51 2.41 -13.03 -4.04
C ASP A 51 2.50 -12.72 -5.54
N ASP A 52 1.45 -12.15 -6.14
CA ASP A 52 1.38 -11.87 -7.56
C ASP A 52 0.67 -10.54 -7.90
N ALA A 53 0.77 -10.15 -9.16
CA ALA A 53 0.24 -8.88 -9.65
C ALA A 53 -1.29 -8.84 -9.73
N GLU A 54 -1.95 -9.99 -9.90
CA GLU A 54 -3.40 -10.08 -9.94
C GLU A 54 -3.97 -9.87 -8.53
N GLU A 55 -3.39 -10.53 -7.55
CA GLU A 55 -3.76 -10.40 -6.14
C GLU A 55 -3.49 -8.97 -5.63
N ALA A 56 -2.34 -8.38 -5.98
CA ALA A 56 -2.04 -6.99 -5.66
C ALA A 56 -3.11 -6.04 -6.22
N ALA A 57 -3.48 -6.19 -7.50
CA ALA A 57 -4.51 -5.37 -8.12
C ALA A 57 -5.90 -5.59 -7.50
N ARG A 58 -6.23 -6.83 -7.13
CA ARG A 58 -7.48 -7.20 -6.45
C ARG A 58 -7.58 -6.53 -5.09
N ARG A 59 -6.53 -6.58 -4.26
CA ARG A 59 -6.48 -5.96 -2.93
C ARG A 59 -6.63 -4.44 -2.99
N VAL A 60 -5.90 -3.77 -3.90
CA VAL A 60 -6.08 -2.33 -4.14
C VAL A 60 -7.52 -2.01 -4.55
N ARG A 61 -8.15 -2.83 -5.40
CA ARG A 61 -9.54 -2.60 -5.81
C ARG A 61 -10.54 -2.77 -4.66
N VAL A 62 -10.30 -3.72 -3.76
CA VAL A 62 -11.11 -3.87 -2.54
C VAL A 62 -10.99 -2.61 -1.69
N ALA A 63 -9.77 -2.14 -1.41
CA ALA A 63 -9.54 -0.92 -0.65
C ALA A 63 -10.22 0.30 -1.30
N ILE A 64 -10.14 0.47 -2.62
CA ILE A 64 -10.86 1.54 -3.34
C ILE A 64 -12.36 1.43 -3.11
N ASN A 65 -12.95 0.25 -3.29
CA ASN A 65 -14.39 0.06 -3.12
C ASN A 65 -14.86 0.37 -1.70
N GLU A 66 -14.08 -0.03 -0.68
CA GLU A 66 -14.39 0.27 0.72
C GLU A 66 -14.29 1.78 1.02
N LEU A 67 -13.24 2.46 0.52
CA LEU A 67 -13.06 3.89 0.71
C LEU A 67 -14.17 4.70 0.02
N VAL A 68 -14.56 4.33 -1.20
CA VAL A 68 -15.69 4.96 -1.93
C VAL A 68 -17.00 4.77 -1.16
N ALA A 69 -17.27 3.56 -0.65
CA ALA A 69 -18.49 3.31 0.12
C ALA A 69 -18.55 4.15 1.42
N VAL A 70 -17.40 4.36 2.08
CA VAL A 70 -17.30 5.26 3.24
C VAL A 70 -17.54 6.71 2.83
N GLU A 71 -16.95 7.18 1.74
CA GLU A 71 -17.16 8.54 1.21
C GLU A 71 -18.65 8.79 0.93
N GLU A 72 -19.32 7.88 0.22
CA GLU A 72 -20.74 7.98 -0.10
C GLU A 72 -21.63 8.05 1.15
N ALA A 73 -21.24 7.38 2.24
CA ALA A 73 -21.99 7.39 3.50
C ALA A 73 -21.77 8.68 4.33
N LEU A 74 -20.75 9.48 4.02
CA LEU A 74 -20.47 10.74 4.71
C LEU A 74 -21.22 11.95 4.11
N LEU A 75 -21.84 11.79 2.94
CA LEU A 75 -22.58 12.82 2.20
C LEU A 75 -24.10 12.67 2.37
#